data_AF-A0A238J423-F1
#
_entry.id   AF-A0A238J423-F1
#
_cell.length_a   1.000
_cell.length_b   1.000
_cell.length_c   1.000
_cell.angle_alpha   90.00
_cell.angle_beta   90.00
_cell.angle_gamma   90.00
#
_symmetry.space_group_name_H-M   'P 1'
#
loop_
_entity.id
_entity.type
_entity.pdbx_description
1 polymer ?
#
loop_
_entity_poly.entity_id
_entity_poly.type
_entity_poly.pdbx_seq_one_letter_code
_entity_poly.pdbx_strand_id
1 'polypeptide(L)'
;MFVSESVPAKLRLRVQCALIDEMVRSARTFGTTSLVGIVPEHSPRLARRTGIDCQPAGRVIETDDGDRSVCINIALASKLH
;
A
#
# COMPACT_ATOMS: atom_id res chain seq x y z
N MET A 1 -3.17 2.93 -4.70
CA MET A 1 -3.52 4.36 -4.49
C MET A 1 -2.82 5.22 -5.51
N PHE A 2 -3.54 6.16 -6.10
CA PHE A 2 -3.08 7.00 -7.21
C PHE A 2 -2.80 8.41 -6.70
N VAL A 3 -1.73 9.02 -7.19
CA VAL A 3 -1.41 10.44 -6.95
C VAL A 3 -1.61 11.17 -8.28
N SER A 4 -2.40 12.26 -8.26
CA SER A 4 -2.65 13.04 -9.47
C SER A 4 -1.35 13.51 -10.11
N GLU A 5 -1.33 13.52 -11.44
CA GLU A 5 -0.20 14.02 -12.22
C GLU A 5 0.08 15.51 -11.96
N SER A 6 -0.95 16.27 -11.56
CA SER A 6 -0.84 17.67 -11.14
C SER A 6 0.06 17.90 -9.93
N VAL A 7 0.30 16.86 -9.11
CA VAL A 7 1.22 16.94 -7.97
C VAL A 7 2.66 17.01 -8.50
N PRO A 8 3.43 18.06 -8.15
CA PRO A 8 4.83 18.16 -8.55
C PRO A 8 5.61 16.89 -8.20
N ALA A 9 6.46 16.41 -9.12
CA ALA A 9 7.18 15.14 -8.98
C ALA A 9 7.90 14.99 -7.63
N LYS A 10 8.55 16.07 -7.15
CA LYS A 10 9.26 16.12 -5.85
C LYS A 10 8.35 15.88 -4.63
N LEU A 11 7.04 16.07 -4.77
CA LEU A 11 6.05 15.89 -3.70
C LEU A 11 5.30 14.56 -3.79
N ARG A 12 5.29 13.88 -4.94
CA ARG A 12 4.44 12.70 -5.18
C ARG A 12 4.65 11.61 -4.14
N LEU A 13 5.90 11.32 -3.80
CA LEU A 13 6.23 10.33 -2.78
C LEU A 13 5.73 10.72 -1.39
N ARG A 14 5.86 12.00 -1.03
CA ARG A 14 5.35 12.51 0.26
C ARG A 14 3.83 12.43 0.33
N VAL A 15 3.14 12.81 -0.75
CA VAL A 15 1.68 12.68 -0.86
C VAL A 15 1.26 11.21 -0.78
N GLN A 16 1.96 10.31 -1.46
CA GLN A 16 1.67 8.88 -1.43
C GLN A 16 1.83 8.30 -0.02
N CYS A 17 2.90 8.67 0.70
CA CYS A 17 3.08 8.25 2.09
C CYS A 17 1.97 8.80 3.01
N ALA A 18 1.59 10.07 2.84
CA ALA A 18 0.52 10.68 3.64
C ALA A 18 -0.83 9.99 3.42
N LEU A 19 -1.17 9.67 2.16
CA LEU A 19 -2.38 8.94 1.84
C LEU A 19 -2.39 7.54 2.46
N ILE A 20 -1.25 6.82 2.44
CA ILE A 20 -1.14 5.48 3.04
C ILE A 20 -1.30 5.55 4.56
N ASP A 21 -0.67 6.52 5.22
CA ASP A 21 -0.81 6.72 6.66
C ASP A 21 -2.28 6.98 7.04
N GLU A 22 -2.96 7.87 6.32
CA GLU A 22 -4.36 8.19 6.59
C GLU A 22 -5.29 7.00 6.33
N MET A 23 -5.04 6.23 5.26
CA MET A 23 -5.78 4.99 4.98
C MET A 23 -5.66 4.00 6.14
N VAL A 24 -4.46 3.81 6.69
CA VAL A 24 -4.21 2.92 7.83
C VAL A 24 -4.87 3.43 9.11
N ARG A 25 -4.78 4.74 9.39
CA ARG A 25 -5.43 5.37 10.55
C ARG A 25 -6.96 5.24 10.47
N SER A 26 -7.52 5.60 9.33
CA SER A 26 -8.95 5.50 9.06
C SER A 26 -9.44 4.05 9.24
N ALA A 27 -8.76 3.07 8.65
CA ALA A 27 -9.12 1.66 8.78
C ALA A 27 -9.13 1.18 10.24
N ARG A 28 -8.14 1.60 11.04
CA ARG A 28 -8.09 1.33 12.49
C ARG A 28 -9.25 1.98 13.23
N THR A 29 -9.62 3.22 12.91
CA THR A 29 -10.80 3.90 13.49
C THR A 29 -12.08 3.11 13.23
N PHE A 30 -12.21 2.46 12.08
CA PHE A 30 -13.34 1.58 11.77
C PHE A 30 -13.23 0.16 12.36
N GLY A 31 -12.21 -0.14 13.19
CA GLY A 31 -12.04 -1.45 13.82
C GLY A 31 -11.55 -2.55 12.87
N THR A 32 -10.99 -2.19 11.72
CA THR A 32 -10.49 -3.16 10.74
C THR A 32 -9.19 -3.81 11.24
N THR A 33 -9.07 -5.13 11.07
CA THR A 33 -7.88 -5.90 11.47
C THR A 33 -6.86 -6.08 10.34
N SER A 34 -7.31 -6.04 9.09
CA SER A 34 -6.45 -6.10 7.91
C SER A 34 -7.02 -5.36 6.70
N LEU A 35 -6.14 -4.88 5.83
CA LEU A 35 -6.49 -4.33 4.51
C LEU A 35 -5.96 -5.24 3.41
N VAL A 36 -6.72 -5.37 2.34
CA VAL A 36 -6.28 -6.07 1.12
C VAL A 36 -6.13 -5.05 0.00
N GLY A 37 -5.09 -5.20 -0.83
CA GLY A 37 -4.87 -4.32 -1.97
C GLY A 37 -4.11 -4.99 -3.09
N ILE A 38 -4.17 -4.41 -4.28
CA ILE A 38 -3.36 -4.81 -5.43
C ILE A 38 -2.33 -3.71 -5.68
N VAL A 39 -1.07 -4.10 -5.80
CA VAL A 39 0.07 -3.19 -6.02
C VAL A 39 1.00 -3.77 -7.08
N PRO A 40 1.82 -2.94 -7.76
CA PRO A 40 2.87 -3.46 -8.62
C PRO A 40 3.80 -4.42 -7.85
N GLU A 41 4.19 -5.53 -8.46
CA GLU A 41 4.95 -6.63 -7.83
C GLU A 41 6.21 -6.15 -7.10
N HIS A 42 6.90 -5.14 -7.65
CA HIS A 42 8.14 -4.59 -7.11
C HIS A 42 7.93 -3.34 -6.24
N SER A 43 6.88 -3.28 -5.42
CA SER A 43 6.55 -2.12 -4.57
C SER A 43 7.07 -2.14 -3.11
N PRO A 44 8.22 -2.75 -2.71
CA PRO A 44 8.60 -2.84 -1.30
C PRO A 44 9.06 -1.50 -0.70
N ARG A 45 9.30 -0.48 -1.53
CA ARG A 45 9.84 0.82 -1.07
C ARG A 45 8.84 1.62 -0.23
N LEU A 46 7.54 1.45 -0.48
CA LEU A 46 6.49 2.21 0.22
C LEU A 46 6.23 1.63 1.61
N ALA A 47 6.16 0.31 1.73
CA ALA A 47 5.94 -0.36 3.01
C ALA A 47 7.00 0.02 4.06
N ARG A 48 8.28 0.04 3.64
CA ARG A 48 9.39 0.46 4.51
C ARG A 48 9.29 1.92 4.96
N ARG A 49 8.72 2.81 4.15
CA ARG A 49 8.63 4.26 4.45
C ARG A 49 7.44 4.62 5.33
N THR A 50 6.38 3.81 5.30
CA THR A 50 5.16 4.05 6.08
C THR A 50 5.02 3.12 7.28
N GLY A 51 5.91 2.14 7.42
CA GLY A 51 5.92 1.21 8.57
C GLY A 51 4.76 0.20 8.56
N ILE A 52 4.12 0.00 7.41
CA ILE A 52 3.03 -0.99 7.26
C ILE A 52 3.60 -2.40 7.14
N ASP A 53 2.97 -3.37 7.81
CA ASP A 53 3.29 -4.79 7.66
C ASP A 53 2.48 -5.35 6.48
N CYS A 54 3.14 -5.53 5.35
CA CYS A 54 2.54 -5.87 4.08
C CYS A 54 3.17 -7.15 3.53
N GLN A 55 2.36 -8.17 3.31
CA GLN A 55 2.80 -9.46 2.77
C GLN A 55 2.05 -9.82 1.48
N PRO A 56 2.72 -10.41 0.48
CA PRO A 56 2.04 -10.96 -0.69
C PRO A 56 0.97 -11.98 -0.28
N ALA A 57 -0.21 -11.87 -0.88
CA ALA A 57 -1.39 -12.69 -0.60
C ALA A 57 -1.85 -13.42 -1.88
N GLY A 58 -0.91 -14.03 -2.60
CA GLY A 58 -1.21 -14.82 -3.80
C GLY A 58 -0.14 -14.76 -4.87
N ARG A 59 -0.53 -15.19 -6.08
CA ARG A 59 0.32 -15.16 -7.28
C ARG A 59 0.39 -13.76 -7.87
N VAL A 60 1.43 -13.51 -8.64
CA VAL A 60 1.54 -12.33 -9.50
C VAL A 60 0.49 -12.43 -10.59
N ILE A 61 -0.24 -11.33 -10.77
CA ILE A 61 -1.21 -11.08 -11.83
C ILE A 61 -0.45 -10.32 -12.91
N GLU A 62 -0.46 -10.86 -14.12
CA GLU A 62 0.10 -10.22 -15.31
C GLU A 62 -1.07 -9.83 -16.21
N THR A 63 -1.10 -8.58 -16.66
CA THR A 63 -2.10 -8.10 -17.62
C THR A 63 -1.59 -8.28 -19.05
N ASP A 64 -2.50 -8.21 -20.03
CA ASP A 64 -2.15 -8.30 -21.45
C ASP A 64 -1.17 -7.19 -21.89
N ASP A 65 -1.18 -6.04 -21.20
CA ASP A 65 -0.27 -4.91 -21.42
C ASP A 65 1.13 -5.11 -20.76
N GLY A 66 1.36 -6.24 -20.10
CA GLY A 66 2.62 -6.59 -19.45
C GLY A 66 2.80 -6.01 -18.05
N ASP A 67 1.78 -5.39 -17.46
CA ASP A 67 1.85 -4.90 -16.08
C ASP A 67 1.78 -6.06 -15.09
N ARG A 68 2.73 -6.09 -14.15
CA ARG A 68 2.85 -7.15 -13.13
C ARG A 68 2.46 -6.61 -11.77
N SER A 69 1.36 -7.13 -11.24
CA SER A 69 0.79 -6.75 -9.95
C SER A 69 0.65 -7.94 -9.02
N VAL A 70 0.55 -7.70 -7.71
CA VAL A 70 0.36 -8.75 -6.71
C VAL A 70 -0.67 -8.29 -5.68
N CYS A 71 -1.52 -9.22 -5.26
CA CYS A 71 -2.38 -9.01 -4.11
C CYS A 71 -1.52 -8.97 -2.84
N ILE A 72 -1.81 -8.02 -1.95
CA ILE A 72 -1.14 -7.88 -0.65
C ILE A 72 -2.17 -7.87 0.47
N ASN A 73 -1.77 -8.42 1.61
CA ASN A 73 -2.47 -8.26 2.87
C ASN A 73 -1.63 -7.35 3.78
N ILE A 74 -2.26 -6.30 4.31
CA ILE A 74 -1.67 -5.36 5.25
C ILE A 74 -2.26 -5.65 6.63
N ALA A 75 -1.45 -6.13 7.56
CA ALA A 75 -1.88 -6.34 8.93
C ALA A 75 -1.94 -5.00 9.67
N LEU A 76 -3.08 -4.71 10.30
CA LEU A 76 -3.26 -3.48 11.08
C LEU A 76 -3.06 -3.67 12.58
N ALA A 77 -3.09 -4.93 13.04
CA ALA A 77 -2.81 -5.30 14.41
C ALA A 77 -1.40 -4.86 14.81
N SER A 78 -1.30 -4.14 15.92
CA SER A 78 -0.04 -3.94 16.61
C SER A 78 0.54 -5.32 16.90
N LYS A 79 1.81 -5.59 16.53
CA LYS A 79 2.50 -6.75 17.10
C LYS A 79 2.50 -6.54 18.61
N LEU A 80 1.73 -7.35 19.34
CA LEU A 80 1.83 -7.42 20.79
C LEU A 80 3.22 -8.00 21.06
N HIS A 81 4.16 -7.12 21.41
CA HIS A 81 5.44 -7.51 21.98
C HIS A 81 5.29 -7.55 23.50
#